data_AF-A0A077XV92-F1
#
_entry.id   AF-A0A077XV92-F1
#
_cell.length_a   1.000
_cell.length_b   1.000
_cell.length_c   1.000
_cell.angle_alpha   90.00
_cell.angle_beta   90.00
_cell.angle_gamma   90.00
#
_symmetry.space_group_name_H-M   'P 1'
#
loop_
_entity.id
_entity.type
_entity.pdbx_description
1 polymer ?
#
loop_
_entity_poly.entity_id
_entity_poly.type
_entity_poly.pdbx_seq_one_letter_code
_entity_poly.pdbx_strand_id
1 'polypeptide(L)'
;MSEINEELTERQLKFCQAYLDNNFNKTKAAKEAGYAVASAAVEGNRLLKIAKVREEIKRLAEEQTITSEETVKLISDIAKADIKDYLVTRKVERSKKIKKPLADIIQEKRDQIDFEIEYANRVTFEEKELKEHLSRIDQIQRSIIRLEIELERNPKAHRIVYSEPELVDEVELDLVKIKKDKEGGKIKSFKYGKYGPEIEFYSAADMAVNMARIYGRFKDNLNVDANVKGSISPENWLALQGGK
;
A
#
# COMPACT_ATOMS: atom_id res chain seq x y z
N MET A 1 35.27 -0.47 13.87
CA MET A 1 35.80 0.85 13.49
C MET A 1 36.44 0.67 12.13
N SER A 2 35.80 1.18 11.08
CA SER A 2 36.26 1.06 9.70
C SER A 2 37.56 1.84 9.52
N GLU A 3 38.59 1.18 9.00
CA GLU A 3 39.83 1.85 8.59
C GLU A 3 39.50 2.94 7.58
N ILE A 4 39.73 4.19 7.97
CA ILE A 4 39.58 5.34 7.07
C ILE A 4 40.69 5.21 6.04
N ASN A 5 40.35 5.25 4.75
CA ASN A 5 41.33 5.33 3.70
C ASN A 5 42.05 6.70 3.82
N GLU A 6 43.18 6.73 4.53
CA GLU A 6 43.93 7.94 4.92
C GLU A 6 44.39 8.79 3.71
N GLU A 7 44.33 8.22 2.50
CA GLU A 7 44.70 8.90 1.25
C GLU A 7 43.58 9.74 0.62
N LEU A 8 42.33 9.65 1.09
CA LEU A 8 41.21 10.43 0.57
C LEU A 8 40.99 11.70 1.38
N THR A 9 40.74 12.81 0.69
CA THR A 9 40.35 14.06 1.38
C THR A 9 38.95 13.93 1.96
N GLU A 10 38.66 14.69 3.02
CA GLU A 10 37.34 14.67 3.68
C GLU A 10 36.17 14.93 2.69
N ARG A 11 36.39 15.80 1.69
CA ARG A 11 35.41 16.06 0.63
C ARG A 11 35.22 14.88 -0.33
N GLN A 12 36.29 14.13 -0.60
CA GLN A 12 36.20 12.93 -1.43
C GLN A 12 35.50 11.79 -0.70
N LEU A 13 35.73 11.62 0.60
CA LEU A 13 35.00 10.65 1.43
C LEU A 13 33.51 10.99 1.49
N LYS A 14 33.17 12.26 1.75
CA LYS A 14 31.79 12.76 1.70
C LYS A 14 31.14 12.53 0.34
N PHE A 15 31.90 12.70 -0.75
CA PHE A 15 31.42 12.39 -2.10
C PHE A 15 31.12 10.90 -2.28
N CYS A 16 31.98 10.00 -1.79
CA CYS A 16 31.76 8.55 -1.93
C CYS A 16 30.46 8.11 -1.22
N GLN A 17 30.24 8.59 0.00
CA GLN A 17 29.00 8.31 0.76
C GLN A 17 27.78 8.91 0.07
N ALA A 18 27.80 10.22 -0.23
CA ALA A 18 26.69 10.90 -0.88
C ALA A 18 26.38 10.33 -2.27
N TYR A 19 27.36 9.72 -2.95
CA TYR A 19 27.16 9.07 -4.24
C TYR A 19 26.29 7.81 -4.14
N LEU A 20 26.48 7.01 -3.09
CA LEU A 20 25.65 5.85 -2.81
C LEU A 20 24.26 6.29 -2.34
N ASP A 21 24.18 7.23 -1.40
CA ASP A 21 22.92 7.75 -0.84
C ASP A 21 22.02 8.39 -1.91
N ASN A 22 22.61 9.02 -2.92
CA ASN A 22 21.88 9.65 -4.04
C ASN A 22 21.62 8.71 -5.22
N ASN A 23 21.61 7.39 -5.01
CA ASN A 23 21.32 6.41 -6.05
C ASN A 23 22.26 6.57 -7.27
N PHE A 24 23.56 6.70 -7.01
CA PHE A 24 24.63 6.87 -7.99
C PHE A 24 24.52 8.15 -8.85
N ASN A 25 23.86 9.19 -8.32
CA ASN A 25 23.79 10.50 -8.96
C ASN A 25 25.00 11.38 -8.60
N LYS A 26 25.98 11.42 -9.50
CA LYS A 26 27.26 12.15 -9.32
C LYS A 26 27.10 13.65 -9.11
N THR A 27 26.08 14.25 -9.71
CA THR A 27 25.87 15.70 -9.65
C THR A 27 25.27 16.11 -8.30
N LYS A 28 24.35 15.32 -7.75
CA LYS A 28 23.82 15.55 -6.39
C LYS A 28 24.88 15.28 -5.33
N ALA A 29 25.58 14.16 -5.46
CA ALA A 29 26.66 13.77 -4.55
C ALA A 29 27.77 14.83 -4.45
N ALA A 30 28.19 15.42 -5.58
CA ALA A 30 29.19 16.49 -5.57
C ALA A 30 28.68 17.76 -4.85
N LYS A 31 27.39 18.11 -4.97
CA LYS A 31 26.83 19.26 -4.25
C LYS A 31 26.82 19.02 -2.73
N GLU A 32 26.40 17.83 -2.32
CA GLU A 32 26.34 17.44 -0.89
C GLU A 32 27.74 17.29 -0.27
N ALA A 33 28.72 16.85 -1.05
CA ALA A 33 30.12 16.81 -0.65
C ALA A 33 30.81 18.18 -0.56
N GLY A 34 30.08 19.27 -0.84
CA GLY A 34 30.56 20.64 -0.71
C GLY A 34 31.32 21.19 -1.93
N TYR A 35 31.16 20.58 -3.11
CA TYR A 35 31.69 21.15 -4.36
C TYR A 35 30.74 22.22 -4.92
N ALA A 36 31.30 23.21 -5.62
CA ALA A 36 30.53 24.33 -6.14
C ALA A 36 29.41 23.87 -7.08
N VAL A 37 28.20 24.40 -6.87
CA VAL A 37 26.98 23.99 -7.59
C VAL A 37 27.14 24.10 -9.12
N ALA A 38 27.83 25.14 -9.58
CA ALA A 38 28.07 25.40 -11.00
C ALA A 38 28.99 24.35 -11.66
N SER A 39 29.91 23.75 -10.91
CA SER A 39 30.88 22.76 -11.42
C SER A 39 30.62 21.32 -10.95
N ALA A 40 29.60 21.09 -10.11
CA ALA A 40 29.30 19.81 -9.50
C ALA A 40 29.17 18.63 -10.49
N ALA A 41 28.60 18.86 -11.68
CA ALA A 41 28.47 17.81 -12.69
C ALA A 41 29.81 17.39 -13.32
N VAL A 42 30.69 18.37 -13.56
CA VAL A 42 32.04 18.17 -14.11
C VAL A 42 32.93 17.50 -13.06
N GLU A 43 32.87 18.02 -11.84
CA GLU A 43 33.65 17.54 -10.72
C GLU A 43 33.22 16.13 -10.30
N GLY A 44 31.92 15.83 -10.28
CA GLY A 44 31.43 14.48 -10.05
C GLY A 44 31.92 13.47 -11.10
N ASN A 45 32.03 13.87 -12.37
CA ASN A 45 32.61 13.01 -13.42
C ASN A 45 34.12 12.83 -13.21
N ARG A 46 34.84 13.89 -12.84
CA ARG A 46 36.27 13.86 -12.52
C ARG A 46 36.57 12.93 -11.35
N LEU A 47 35.82 13.04 -10.26
CA LEU A 47 35.97 12.23 -9.05
C LEU A 47 35.77 10.73 -9.34
N LEU A 48 34.79 10.38 -10.16
CA LEU A 48 34.56 8.98 -10.57
C LEU A 48 35.67 8.38 -11.44
N LYS A 49 36.58 9.20 -12.01
CA LYS A 49 37.74 8.71 -12.77
C LYS A 49 38.95 8.45 -11.87
N ILE A 50 38.95 8.94 -10.63
CA ILE A 50 40.05 8.77 -9.69
C ILE A 50 39.98 7.34 -9.12
N ALA A 51 41.06 6.56 -9.28
CA ALA A 51 41.11 5.15 -8.88
C ALA A 51 40.73 4.94 -7.40
N LYS A 52 41.35 5.68 -6.47
CA LYS A 52 41.05 5.60 -5.03
C LYS A 52 39.61 5.93 -4.65
N VAL A 53 38.98 6.88 -5.36
CA VAL A 53 37.56 7.21 -5.14
C VAL A 53 36.67 6.06 -5.59
N ARG A 54 37.01 5.40 -6.71
CA ARG A 54 36.26 4.23 -7.19
C ARG A 54 36.43 3.03 -6.25
N GLU A 55 37.63 2.81 -5.72
CA GLU A 55 37.89 1.74 -4.76
C GLU A 55 37.12 1.95 -3.45
N GLU A 56 37.08 3.18 -2.93
CA GLU A 56 36.30 3.49 -1.73
C GLU A 56 34.79 3.41 -1.99
N ILE A 57 34.30 3.87 -3.14
CA ILE A 57 32.89 3.66 -3.54
C ILE A 57 32.58 2.17 -3.63
N LYS A 58 33.50 1.35 -4.14
CA LYS A 58 33.33 -0.11 -4.22
C LYS A 58 33.29 -0.74 -2.83
N ARG A 59 34.22 -0.36 -1.93
CA ARG A 59 34.26 -0.83 -0.53
C ARG A 59 32.98 -0.46 0.22
N LEU A 60 32.57 0.81 0.15
CA LEU A 60 31.34 1.31 0.78
C LEU A 60 30.10 0.68 0.15
N ALA A 61 30.09 0.46 -1.17
CA ALA A 61 29.01 -0.26 -1.83
C ALA A 61 28.94 -1.69 -1.29
N GLU A 62 30.05 -2.43 -1.23
CA GLU A 62 30.14 -3.79 -0.69
C GLU A 62 29.70 -3.87 0.79
N GLU A 63 30.05 -2.88 1.61
CA GLU A 63 29.58 -2.75 3.01
C GLU A 63 28.07 -2.44 3.11
N GLN A 64 27.53 -1.69 2.15
CA GLN A 64 26.10 -1.34 2.06
C GLN A 64 25.29 -2.34 1.20
N THR A 65 25.93 -3.34 0.60
CA THR A 65 25.25 -4.24 -0.33
C THR A 65 24.43 -5.24 0.49
N ILE A 66 23.15 -5.33 0.17
CA ILE A 66 22.34 -6.51 0.45
C ILE A 66 23.10 -7.70 -0.17
N THR A 67 23.50 -8.68 0.64
CA THR A 67 24.26 -9.84 0.14
C THR A 67 23.53 -10.48 -1.05
N SER A 68 24.24 -11.18 -1.93
CA SER A 68 23.59 -11.87 -3.06
C SER A 68 22.48 -12.81 -2.59
N GLU A 69 22.66 -13.42 -1.42
CA GLU A 69 21.66 -14.28 -0.76
C GLU A 69 20.43 -13.49 -0.28
N GLU A 70 20.61 -12.34 0.36
CA GLU A 70 19.50 -11.48 0.76
C GLU A 70 18.76 -10.87 -0.43
N THR A 71 19.49 -10.55 -1.51
CA THR A 71 18.89 -10.05 -2.77
C THR A 71 18.02 -11.14 -3.41
N VAL A 72 18.52 -12.37 -3.48
CA VAL A 72 17.75 -13.54 -3.93
C VAL A 72 16.52 -13.74 -3.03
N LYS A 73 16.68 -13.68 -1.71
CA LYS A 73 15.56 -13.80 -0.78
C LYS A 73 14.50 -12.73 -1.02
N LEU A 74 14.90 -11.46 -1.18
CA LEU A 74 13.99 -10.36 -1.43
C LEU A 74 13.23 -10.55 -2.75
N ILE A 75 13.92 -10.91 -3.83
CA ILE A 75 13.29 -11.17 -5.13
C ILE A 75 12.32 -12.36 -5.04
N SER A 76 12.67 -13.41 -4.27
CA SER A 76 11.79 -14.55 -4.01
C SER A 76 10.54 -14.13 -3.24
N ASP A 77 10.70 -13.34 -2.18
CA ASP A 77 9.58 -12.84 -1.36
C ASP A 77 8.63 -11.99 -2.21
N ILE A 78 9.16 -11.11 -3.07
CA ILE A 78 8.36 -10.31 -3.99
C ILE A 78 7.63 -11.20 -5.01
N ALA A 79 8.30 -12.21 -5.57
CA ALA A 79 7.70 -13.10 -6.55
C ALA A 79 6.54 -13.94 -5.98
N LYS A 80 6.55 -14.20 -4.67
CA LYS A 80 5.52 -14.95 -3.95
C LYS A 80 4.41 -14.08 -3.37
N ALA A 81 4.57 -12.76 -3.34
CA ALA A 81 3.61 -11.86 -2.73
C ALA A 81 2.25 -11.96 -3.43
N ASP A 82 1.19 -12.28 -2.67
CA ASP A 82 -0.18 -12.37 -3.14
C ASP A 82 -1.08 -11.46 -2.29
N ILE A 83 -2.13 -10.89 -2.88
CA ILE A 83 -3.10 -10.06 -2.17
C ILE A 83 -3.75 -10.81 -0.99
N LYS A 84 -3.89 -12.13 -1.09
CA LYS A 84 -4.44 -13.00 -0.02
C LYS A 84 -3.66 -12.88 1.29
N ASP A 85 -2.36 -12.61 1.23
CA ASP A 85 -1.54 -12.45 2.43
C ASP A 85 -1.93 -11.21 3.24
N TYR A 86 -2.68 -10.29 2.64
CA TYR A 86 -3.13 -9.05 3.26
C TYR A 86 -4.63 -9.05 3.57
N LEU A 87 -5.34 -10.16 3.35
CA LEU A 87 -6.75 -10.30 3.70
C LEU A 87 -6.88 -10.89 5.11
N VAL A 88 -7.59 -10.18 5.98
CA VAL A 88 -7.92 -10.63 7.34
C VAL A 88 -9.42 -10.77 7.50
N THR A 89 -9.84 -11.87 8.12
CA THR A 89 -11.25 -12.10 8.44
C THR A 89 -11.52 -11.63 9.86
N ARG A 90 -12.51 -10.75 10.00
CA ARG A 90 -12.98 -10.26 11.29
C ARG A 90 -14.47 -10.55 11.43
N LYS A 91 -14.87 -10.99 12.63
CA LYS A 91 -16.28 -11.06 13.00
C LYS A 91 -16.78 -9.67 13.38
N VAL A 92 -17.75 -9.18 12.62
CA VAL A 92 -18.38 -7.89 12.83
C VAL A 92 -19.89 -8.07 13.00
N GLU A 93 -20.49 -7.29 13.89
CA GLU A 93 -21.94 -7.27 14.05
C GLU A 93 -22.57 -6.45 12.93
N ARG A 94 -23.41 -7.09 12.11
CA ARG A 94 -24.13 -6.41 11.03
C ARG A 94 -25.61 -6.73 11.10
N SER A 95 -26.42 -5.69 10.98
CA SER A 95 -27.86 -5.80 10.79
C SER A 95 -28.19 -5.72 9.30
N LYS A 96 -28.88 -6.73 8.77
CA LYS A 96 -29.35 -6.74 7.37
C LYS A 96 -30.75 -6.14 7.27
N LYS A 97 -31.07 -5.51 6.15
CA LYS A 97 -32.42 -5.03 5.87
C LYS A 97 -33.31 -6.20 5.47
N ILE A 98 -34.29 -6.55 6.30
CA ILE A 98 -35.24 -7.64 6.05
C ILE A 98 -36.64 -7.08 5.84
N LYS A 99 -37.44 -7.78 5.04
CA LYS A 99 -38.87 -7.52 4.91
C LYS A 99 -39.57 -8.18 6.10
N LYS A 100 -40.08 -7.37 7.01
CA LYS A 100 -40.87 -7.85 8.14
C LYS A 100 -42.36 -7.68 7.86
N PRO A 101 -43.17 -8.74 7.95
CA PRO A 101 -44.62 -8.66 7.85
C PRO A 101 -45.20 -7.63 8.82
N LEU A 102 -46.26 -6.93 8.39
CA LEU A 102 -46.96 -5.99 9.28
C LEU A 102 -47.54 -6.67 10.52
N ALA A 103 -47.95 -7.94 10.40
CA ALA A 103 -48.47 -8.74 11.52
C ALA A 103 -47.45 -8.84 12.67
N ASP A 104 -46.19 -9.13 12.36
CA ASP A 104 -45.14 -9.26 13.37
C ASP A 104 -44.85 -7.89 14.03
N ILE A 105 -44.87 -6.81 13.24
CA ILE A 105 -44.68 -5.44 13.76
C ILE A 105 -45.82 -5.02 14.67
N ILE A 106 -47.06 -5.40 14.32
CA ILE A 106 -48.23 -5.19 15.17
C ILE A 106 -48.07 -5.93 16.49
N GLN A 107 -47.63 -7.19 16.44
CA GLN A 107 -47.42 -7.99 17.64
C GLN A 107 -46.33 -7.36 18.53
N GLU A 108 -45.21 -6.95 17.98
CA GLU A 108 -44.15 -6.26 18.75
C GLU A 108 -44.65 -4.99 19.45
N LYS A 109 -45.54 -4.24 18.80
CA LYS A 109 -46.14 -3.05 19.40
C LYS A 109 -47.12 -3.40 20.52
N ARG A 110 -47.83 -4.53 20.41
CA ARG A 110 -48.68 -5.04 21.50
C ARG A 110 -47.84 -5.48 22.68
N ASP A 111 -46.78 -6.25 22.42
CA ASP A 111 -45.83 -6.68 23.45
C ASP A 111 -45.18 -5.47 24.14
N GLN A 112 -44.89 -4.40 23.38
CA GLN A 112 -44.42 -3.14 23.94
C GLN A 112 -45.46 -2.48 24.86
N ILE A 113 -46.73 -2.43 24.48
CA ILE A 113 -47.80 -1.89 25.34
C ILE A 113 -47.90 -2.70 26.63
N ASP A 114 -47.89 -4.03 26.52
CA ASP A 114 -48.01 -4.93 27.68
C ASP A 114 -46.82 -4.72 28.64
N PHE A 115 -45.60 -4.60 28.12
CA PHE A 115 -44.41 -4.26 28.89
C PHE A 115 -44.53 -2.90 29.59
N GLU A 116 -44.97 -1.85 28.87
CA GLU A 116 -45.12 -0.50 29.45
C GLU A 116 -46.21 -0.47 30.54
N ILE A 117 -47.31 -1.23 30.37
CA ILE A 117 -48.33 -1.39 31.41
C ILE A 117 -47.75 -2.11 32.63
N GLU A 118 -47.00 -3.19 32.43
CA GLU A 118 -46.34 -3.90 33.53
C GLU A 118 -45.34 -3.00 34.26
N TYR A 119 -44.55 -2.23 33.53
CA TYR A 119 -43.65 -1.22 34.07
C TYR A 119 -44.41 -0.16 34.87
N ALA A 120 -45.53 0.34 34.34
CA ALA A 120 -46.39 1.32 35.00
C ALA A 120 -46.92 0.85 36.36
N ASN A 121 -47.21 -0.45 36.48
CA ASN A 121 -47.70 -1.05 37.72
C ASN A 121 -46.61 -1.25 38.78
N ARG A 122 -45.33 -1.34 38.38
CA ARG A 122 -44.20 -1.60 39.29
C ARG A 122 -43.53 -0.32 39.78
N VAL A 123 -43.66 0.77 39.05
CA VAL A 123 -43.04 2.06 39.36
C VAL A 123 -44.05 3.00 40.01
N THR A 124 -43.62 3.74 41.02
CA THR A 124 -44.42 4.81 41.61
C THR A 124 -44.30 6.06 40.75
N PHE A 125 -45.37 6.43 40.06
CA PHE A 125 -45.46 7.67 39.28
C PHE A 125 -46.12 8.80 40.05
N GLU A 126 -45.70 10.02 39.77
CA GLU A 126 -46.55 11.19 40.05
C GLU A 126 -47.72 11.27 39.06
N GLU A 127 -48.84 11.90 39.43
CA GLU A 127 -50.08 11.93 38.62
C GLU A 127 -49.85 12.47 37.20
N LYS A 128 -49.03 13.52 37.09
CA LYS A 128 -48.69 14.11 35.79
C LYS A 128 -47.88 13.14 34.92
N GLU A 129 -46.88 12.48 35.50
CA GLU A 129 -46.02 11.54 34.80
C GLU A 129 -46.77 10.29 34.34
N LEU A 130 -47.69 9.78 35.17
CA LEU A 130 -48.56 8.67 34.81
C LEU A 130 -49.44 9.02 33.61
N LYS A 131 -50.03 10.22 33.60
CA LYS A 131 -50.84 10.70 32.47
C LYS A 131 -50.02 10.82 31.18
N GLU A 132 -48.79 11.33 31.26
CA GLU A 132 -47.88 11.40 30.12
C GLU A 132 -47.47 10.01 29.62
N HIS A 133 -47.24 9.06 30.53
CA HIS A 133 -46.95 7.67 30.20
C HIS A 133 -48.12 6.98 29.48
N LEU A 134 -49.33 7.09 30.03
CA LEU A 134 -50.56 6.54 29.41
C LEU A 134 -50.83 7.16 28.04
N SER A 135 -50.54 8.45 27.86
CA SER A 135 -50.65 9.12 26.55
C SER A 135 -49.68 8.52 25.52
N ARG A 136 -48.46 8.14 25.92
CA ARG A 136 -47.52 7.43 25.04
C ARG A 136 -48.04 6.04 24.65
N ILE A 137 -48.64 5.31 25.58
CA ILE A 137 -49.29 4.01 25.30
C ILE A 137 -50.44 4.19 24.28
N ASP A 138 -51.30 5.21 24.45
CA ASP A 138 -52.39 5.51 23.50
C ASP A 138 -51.86 5.83 22.10
N GLN A 139 -50.72 6.53 21.99
CA GLN A 139 -50.08 6.77 20.69
C GLN A 139 -49.63 5.48 20.01
N ILE A 140 -49.08 4.53 20.77
CA ILE A 140 -48.70 3.21 20.23
C ILE A 140 -49.95 2.44 19.80
N GLN A 141 -51.03 2.46 20.58
CA GLN A 141 -52.31 1.84 20.23
C GLN A 141 -52.89 2.40 18.93
N ARG A 142 -52.91 3.73 18.75
CA ARG A 142 -53.33 4.36 17.49
C ARG A 142 -52.45 3.95 16.31
N SER A 143 -51.15 3.76 16.54
CA SER A 143 -50.24 3.23 15.52
C SER A 143 -50.57 1.79 15.14
N ILE A 144 -50.94 0.93 16.10
CA ILE A 144 -51.36 -0.45 15.83
C ILE A 144 -52.60 -0.45 14.94
N ILE A 145 -53.63 0.31 15.29
CA ILE A 145 -54.88 0.40 14.52
C ILE A 145 -54.60 0.83 13.07
N ARG A 146 -53.68 1.78 12.86
CA ARG A 146 -53.28 2.19 11.51
C ARG A 146 -52.65 1.04 10.71
N LEU A 147 -51.78 0.24 11.34
CA LEU A 147 -51.13 -0.90 10.71
C LEU A 147 -52.13 -2.04 10.45
N GLU A 148 -53.10 -2.26 11.35
CA GLU A 148 -54.18 -3.23 11.16
C GLU A 148 -55.04 -2.89 9.95
N ILE A 149 -55.49 -1.63 9.83
CA ILE A 149 -56.24 -1.15 8.66
C ILE A 149 -55.43 -1.35 7.37
N GLU A 150 -54.12 -1.17 7.42
CA GLU A 150 -53.25 -1.41 6.27
C GLU A 150 -53.16 -2.89 5.91
N LEU A 151 -53.04 -3.76 6.92
CA LEU A 151 -52.98 -5.21 6.74
C LEU A 151 -54.31 -5.78 6.21
N GLU A 152 -55.44 -5.24 6.67
CA GLU A 152 -56.78 -5.58 6.14
C GLU A 152 -56.90 -5.24 4.64
N ARG A 153 -56.37 -4.08 4.23
CA ARG A 153 -56.35 -3.66 2.82
C ARG A 153 -55.35 -4.45 1.98
N ASN A 154 -54.24 -4.88 2.59
CA ASN A 154 -53.19 -5.65 1.94
C ASN A 154 -52.61 -6.71 2.89
N PRO A 155 -53.08 -7.96 2.80
CA PRO A 155 -52.61 -9.05 3.66
C PRO A 155 -51.11 -9.36 3.57
N LYS A 156 -50.43 -8.89 2.51
CA LYS A 156 -48.98 -9.08 2.28
C LYS A 156 -48.18 -7.81 2.56
N ALA A 157 -48.77 -6.83 3.24
CA ALA A 157 -48.08 -5.62 3.63
C ALA A 157 -46.87 -5.93 4.51
N HIS A 158 -45.77 -5.23 4.27
CA HIS A 158 -44.52 -5.38 5.01
C HIS A 158 -43.84 -4.02 5.23
N ARG A 159 -42.87 -4.00 6.15
CA ARG A 159 -41.89 -2.91 6.27
C ARG A 159 -40.48 -3.44 6.13
N ILE A 160 -39.58 -2.57 5.68
CA ILE A 160 -38.15 -2.86 5.64
C ILE A 160 -37.58 -2.41 6.98
N VAL A 161 -37.10 -3.36 7.77
CA VAL A 161 -36.49 -3.10 9.09
C VAL A 161 -35.10 -3.71 9.12
N TYR A 162 -34.26 -3.21 10.03
CA TYR A 162 -32.98 -3.84 10.33
C TYR A 162 -33.22 -5.08 11.18
N SER A 163 -32.59 -6.20 10.83
CA SER A 163 -32.57 -7.41 11.65
C SER A 163 -31.78 -7.16 12.93
N GLU A 164 -31.92 -8.08 13.88
CA GLU A 164 -30.98 -8.19 14.98
C GLU A 164 -29.54 -8.31 14.44
N PRO A 165 -28.55 -7.74 15.15
CA PRO A 165 -27.16 -7.85 14.75
C PRO A 165 -26.72 -9.32 14.74
N GLU A 166 -26.26 -9.80 13.59
CA GLU A 166 -25.64 -11.11 13.46
C GLU A 166 -24.13 -10.92 13.33
N LEU A 167 -23.34 -11.81 13.94
CA LEU A 167 -21.90 -11.87 13.72
C LEU A 167 -21.65 -12.46 12.33
N VAL A 168 -21.15 -11.62 11.42
CA VAL A 168 -20.78 -12.04 10.08
C VAL A 168 -19.27 -11.93 9.89
N ASP A 169 -18.72 -12.84 9.11
CA ASP A 169 -17.31 -12.79 8.70
C ASP A 169 -17.15 -11.73 7.60
N GLU A 170 -16.46 -10.64 7.93
CA GLU A 170 -16.10 -9.58 6.99
C GLU A 170 -14.61 -9.70 6.67
N VAL A 171 -14.30 -9.71 5.38
CA VAL A 171 -12.91 -9.75 4.89
C VAL A 171 -12.45 -8.31 4.68
N GLU A 172 -11.42 -7.91 5.41
CA GLU A 172 -10.82 -6.58 5.33
C GLU A 172 -9.35 -6.68 4.91
N LEU A 173 -8.79 -5.57 4.42
CA LEU A 173 -7.37 -5.45 4.12
C LEU A 173 -6.59 -5.10 5.40
N ASP A 174 -5.52 -5.84 5.67
CA ASP A 174 -4.54 -5.49 6.70
C ASP A 174 -3.61 -4.37 6.21
N LEU A 175 -4.06 -3.14 6.42
CA LEU A 175 -3.35 -1.93 6.04
C LEU A 175 -2.01 -1.77 6.78
N VAL A 176 -1.88 -2.33 7.98
CA VAL A 176 -0.64 -2.27 8.76
C VAL A 176 0.42 -3.14 8.11
N LYS A 177 0.06 -4.38 7.75
CA LYS A 177 0.95 -5.29 7.03
C LYS A 177 1.32 -4.74 5.65
N ILE A 178 0.37 -4.18 4.90
CA ILE A 178 0.63 -3.55 3.60
C ILE A 178 1.65 -2.42 3.74
N LYS A 179 1.48 -1.53 4.73
CA LYS A 179 2.41 -0.42 4.96
C LYS A 179 3.83 -0.93 5.25
N LYS A 180 3.96 -1.92 6.13
CA LYS A 180 5.26 -2.52 6.48
C LYS A 180 5.93 -3.17 5.27
N ASP A 181 5.19 -3.93 4.46
CA ASP A 181 5.73 -4.61 3.28
C ASP A 181 6.03 -3.64 2.14
N LYS A 182 5.36 -2.47 2.08
CA LYS A 182 5.72 -1.36 1.19
C LYS A 182 7.05 -0.71 1.58
N GLU A 183 7.26 -0.48 2.88
CA GLU A 183 8.51 0.05 3.43
C GLU A 183 9.67 -0.96 3.24
N GLY A 184 9.38 -2.25 3.39
CA GLY A 184 10.33 -3.35 3.14
C GLY A 184 10.57 -3.69 1.67
N GLY A 185 10.04 -2.91 0.72
CA GLY A 185 10.29 -3.10 -0.71
C GLY A 185 9.60 -4.33 -1.36
N LYS A 186 8.72 -5.03 -0.63
CA LYS A 186 7.97 -6.18 -1.16
C LYS A 186 6.84 -5.75 -2.09
N ILE A 187 6.24 -4.59 -1.81
CA ILE A 187 5.14 -3.99 -2.58
C ILE A 187 5.67 -2.83 -3.43
N LYS A 188 5.25 -2.78 -4.69
CA LYS A 188 5.67 -1.74 -5.65
C LYS A 188 5.06 -0.39 -5.30
N SER A 189 3.75 -0.33 -5.08
CA SER A 189 3.04 0.92 -4.76
C SER A 189 1.88 0.68 -3.79
N PHE A 190 1.62 1.65 -2.93
CA PHE A 190 0.45 1.70 -2.05
C PHE A 190 -0.02 3.15 -1.94
N LYS A 191 -1.26 3.42 -2.33
CA LYS A 191 -1.87 4.76 -2.33
C LYS A 191 -3.37 4.69 -2.03
N TYR A 192 -3.96 5.79 -1.59
CA TYR A 192 -5.42 5.90 -1.43
C TYR A 192 -6.01 6.58 -2.66
N GLY A 193 -6.82 5.84 -3.41
CA GLY A 193 -7.59 6.33 -4.55
C GLY A 193 -9.00 6.79 -4.14
N LYS A 194 -9.80 7.16 -5.14
CA LYS A 194 -11.20 7.62 -4.94
C LYS A 194 -12.11 6.53 -4.34
N TYR A 195 -11.80 5.26 -4.59
CA TYR A 195 -12.63 4.12 -4.22
C TYR A 195 -12.02 3.26 -3.10
N GLY A 196 -10.87 3.67 -2.54
CA GLY A 196 -10.21 2.93 -1.47
C GLY A 196 -8.70 2.76 -1.69
N PRO A 197 -8.05 1.87 -0.91
CA PRO A 197 -6.64 1.56 -1.05
C PRO A 197 -6.34 0.88 -2.39
N GLU A 198 -5.35 1.40 -3.11
CA GLU A 198 -4.79 0.83 -4.33
C GLU A 198 -3.40 0.27 -4.03
N ILE A 199 -3.20 -1.01 -4.33
CA ILE A 199 -1.96 -1.75 -4.10
C ILE A 199 -1.45 -2.27 -5.44
N GLU A 200 -0.20 -1.97 -5.77
CA GLU A 200 0.47 -2.52 -6.95
C GLU A 200 1.60 -3.45 -6.52
N PHE A 201 1.59 -4.66 -7.07
CA PHE A 201 2.68 -5.63 -6.91
C PHE A 201 3.67 -5.53 -8.06
N TYR A 202 4.88 -6.06 -7.84
CA TYR A 202 5.79 -6.32 -8.94
C TYR A 202 5.26 -7.47 -9.80
N SER A 203 5.62 -7.48 -11.08
CA SER A 203 5.28 -8.58 -11.98
C SER A 203 6.01 -9.85 -11.53
N ALA A 204 5.27 -10.88 -11.15
CA ALA A 204 5.84 -12.18 -10.78
C ALA A 204 6.67 -12.78 -11.94
N ALA A 205 6.26 -12.55 -13.19
CA ALA A 205 6.99 -12.99 -14.37
C ALA A 205 8.34 -12.28 -14.50
N ASP A 206 8.39 -10.96 -14.33
CA ASP A 206 9.64 -10.20 -14.41
C ASP A 206 10.61 -10.61 -13.28
N MET A 207 10.06 -10.88 -12.08
CA MET A 207 10.84 -11.36 -10.94
C MET A 207 11.37 -12.78 -11.15
N ALA A 208 10.58 -13.67 -11.77
CA ALA A 208 11.03 -15.01 -12.14
C ALA A 208 12.13 -14.97 -13.21
N VAL A 209 12.04 -14.06 -14.18
CA VAL A 209 13.10 -13.83 -15.17
C VAL A 209 14.36 -13.30 -14.49
N ASN A 210 14.23 -12.33 -13.58
CA ASN A 210 15.37 -11.82 -12.79
C ASN A 210 16.03 -12.94 -11.98
N MET A 211 15.25 -13.82 -11.34
CA MET A 211 15.76 -15.00 -10.65
C MET A 211 16.52 -15.95 -11.58
N ALA A 212 15.94 -16.28 -12.73
CA ALA A 212 16.58 -17.16 -13.70
C ALA A 212 17.89 -16.58 -14.25
N ARG A 213 18.01 -15.25 -14.38
CA ARG A 213 19.30 -14.59 -14.70
C ARG A 213 20.31 -14.75 -13.56
N ILE A 214 19.89 -14.52 -12.30
CA ILE A 214 20.76 -14.66 -11.13
C ILE A 214 21.31 -16.09 -11.00
N TYR A 215 20.49 -17.10 -11.26
CA TYR A 215 20.91 -18.51 -11.26
C TYR A 215 21.63 -18.96 -12.54
N GLY A 216 22.01 -18.03 -13.43
CA GLY A 216 22.76 -18.32 -14.65
C GLY A 216 22.01 -19.19 -15.66
N ARG A 217 20.68 -19.20 -15.63
CA ARG A 217 19.84 -19.97 -16.58
C ARG A 217 19.69 -19.30 -17.94
N PHE A 218 20.11 -18.04 -18.07
CA PHE A 218 20.21 -17.32 -19.33
C PHE A 218 21.69 -17.09 -19.67
N LYS A 219 22.06 -17.35 -20.94
CA LYS A 219 23.30 -16.86 -21.52
C LYS A 219 23.02 -15.51 -22.15
N ASP A 220 23.50 -14.44 -21.54
CA ASP A 220 23.49 -13.13 -22.19
C ASP A 220 24.57 -13.13 -23.27
N ASN A 221 24.15 -13.19 -24.54
CA ASN A 221 25.06 -12.92 -25.66
C ASN A 221 25.33 -11.42 -25.68
N LEU A 222 26.44 -10.99 -25.09
CA LEU A 222 26.95 -9.62 -25.23
C LEU A 222 27.41 -9.42 -26.67
N ASN A 223 26.56 -8.82 -27.52
CA ASN A 223 27.00 -8.32 -28.82
C ASN A 223 27.61 -6.93 -28.60
N VAL A 224 28.93 -6.86 -28.53
CA VAL A 224 29.67 -5.61 -28.34
C VAL A 224 29.91 -4.99 -29.71
N ASP A 225 28.92 -4.29 -30.27
CA ASP A 225 29.14 -3.39 -31.40
C ASP A 225 29.94 -2.18 -30.89
N ALA A 226 31.27 -2.29 -30.97
CA ALA A 226 32.20 -1.22 -30.68
C ALA A 226 32.02 -0.11 -31.73
N ASN A 227 31.20 0.89 -31.41
CA ASN A 227 31.08 2.12 -32.17
C ASN A 227 32.35 2.97 -31.97
N VAL A 228 33.41 2.65 -32.71
CA VAL A 228 34.61 3.49 -32.80
C VAL A 228 34.26 4.71 -33.65
N LYS A 229 33.79 5.78 -33.00
CA LYS A 229 33.71 7.11 -33.62
C LYS A 229 35.12 7.66 -33.83
N GLY A 230 35.75 7.28 -34.93
CA GLY A 230 36.89 7.99 -35.52
C GLY A 230 36.43 8.69 -36.79
N SER A 231 36.25 10.01 -36.75
CA SER A 231 36.00 10.81 -37.95
C SER A 231 37.29 10.87 -38.78
N ILE A 232 37.35 10.14 -39.88
CA ILE A 232 38.36 10.33 -40.92
C ILE A 232 37.84 11.48 -41.82
N SER A 233 38.58 12.59 -41.91
CA SER A 233 38.25 13.65 -42.87
C SER A 233 38.47 13.15 -44.31
N PRO A 234 37.69 13.62 -45.29
CA PRO A 234 37.80 13.19 -46.69
C PRO A 234 39.21 13.34 -47.30
N GLU A 235 40.03 14.24 -46.75
CA GLU A 235 41.41 14.50 -47.16
C GLU A 235 42.35 13.31 -46.88
N ASN A 236 42.05 12.51 -45.85
CA ASN A 236 42.86 11.34 -45.48
C ASN A 236 42.49 10.05 -46.23
N TRP A 237 41.46 10.06 -47.09
CA TRP A 237 41.07 8.89 -47.88
C TRP A 237 41.89 8.77 -49.18
N LEU A 238 42.27 9.91 -49.78
CA LEU A 238 43.07 9.96 -51.01
C LEU A 238 44.56 9.62 -50.81
N ALA A 239 45.09 9.80 -49.59
CA ALA A 239 46.46 9.43 -49.26
C ALA A 239 46.69 7.91 -49.13
N LEU A 240 45.62 7.11 -49.02
CA LEU A 240 45.69 5.65 -48.83
C LEU A 240 45.48 4.83 -50.10
N GLN A 241 45.16 5.44 -51.24
CA GLN A 241 45.00 4.76 -52.53
C GLN A 241 46.14 5.00 -53.54
N GLY A 242 47.13 5.81 -53.20
CA GLY A 242 48.27 6.12 -54.07
C GLY A 242 49.60 5.87 -53.38
N GLY A 243 50.10 4.64 -53.42
CA GLY A 243 51.44 4.31 -52.92
C GLY A 243 51.77 2.83 -53.05
N LYS A 244 52.17 2.42 -54.26
CA LYS A 244 53.16 1.35 -54.45
C LYS A 244 54.54 1.90 -54.14
#